data_AF-A0A9W5K956-F1
#
_entry.id   AF-A0A9W5K956-F1
#
_cell.length_a   1.000
_cell.length_b   1.000
_cell.length_c   1.000
_cell.angle_alpha   90.00
_cell.angle_beta   90.00
_cell.angle_gamma   90.00
#
_symmetry.space_group_name_H-M   'P 1'
#
loop_
_entity.id
_entity.type
_entity.pdbx_description
1 polymer ?
#
loop_
_entity_poly.entity_id
_entity_poly.type
_entity_poly.pdbx_seq_one_letter_code
_entity_poly.pdbx_strand_id
1 'polypeptide(L)' 'MENKSILKGGLSIISQCKKETNDIWHAHFGAAAIASYFNHIKRAPNYKDITLEKFRYVIHS' A
#
# COMPACT_ATOMS: atom_id res chain seq x y z
N MET A 1 -6.80 -1.53 -14.77
CA MET A 1 -7.40 -0.41 -14.00
C MET A 1 -7.27 -0.59 -12.49
N GLU A 2 -7.52 -1.79 -11.95
CA GLU A 2 -7.49 -2.07 -10.51
C GLU A 2 -6.17 -1.67 -9.80
N ASN A 3 -5.01 -2.06 -10.34
CA ASN A 3 -3.70 -1.68 -9.80
C ASN A 3 -3.48 -0.16 -9.69
N LYS A 4 -4.00 0.62 -10.65
CA LYS A 4 -3.93 2.09 -10.61
C LYS A 4 -4.80 2.67 -9.49
N SER A 5 -5.97 2.06 -9.26
CA SER A 5 -6.86 2.42 -8.16
C SER A 5 -6.23 2.10 -6.80
N ILE A 6 -5.63 0.90 -6.65
CA ILE A 6 -4.92 0.47 -5.44
C ILE A 6 -3.76 1.42 -5.13
N LEU A 7 -2.93 1.74 -6.13
CA LEU A 7 -1.83 2.67 -5.97
C LEU A 7 -2.34 4.06 -5.56
N LYS A 8 -3.37 4.58 -6.23
CA LYS A 8 -3.94 5.89 -5.90
C LYS A 8 -4.51 5.92 -4.47
N GLY A 9 -5.19 4.86 -4.04
CA GLY A 9 -5.71 4.72 -2.68
C GLY A 9 -4.60 4.73 -1.64
N GLY A 10 -3.57 3.89 -1.81
CA GLY A 10 -2.42 3.84 -0.92
C GLY A 10 -1.66 5.18 -0.86
N LEU A 11 -1.46 5.84 -2.01
CA LEU A 11 -0.83 7.16 -2.07
C LEU A 11 -1.66 8.24 -1.35
N SER A 12 -2.99 8.17 -1.46
CA SER A 12 -3.89 9.10 -0.76
C SER A 12 -3.75 8.97 0.75
N ILE A 13 -3.72 7.75 1.28
CA ILE A 13 -3.56 7.48 2.71
C ILE A 13 -2.22 8.03 3.22
N ILE A 14 -1.10 7.70 2.56
CA ILE A 14 0.22 8.17 3.04
C ILE A 14 0.39 9.69 2.93
N SER A 15 -0.33 10.35 2.02
CA SER A 15 -0.28 11.81 1.87
C SER A 15 -0.90 12.54 3.07
N GLN A 16 -1.78 11.87 3.82
CA GLN A 16 -2.44 12.41 5.00
C GLN A 16 -1.60 12.24 6.27
N CYS A 17 -0.67 11.28 6.32
CA CYS A 17 0.09 10.93 7.52
C CYS A 17 0.79 12.12 8.18
N LYS A 18 1.47 12.99 7.43
CA LYS A 18 2.15 14.16 8.02
C LYS A 18 1.18 15.14 8.66
N LYS A 19 0.00 15.34 8.06
CA LYS A 19 -1.04 16.22 8.60
C LYS A 19 -1.64 15.64 9.88
N GLU A 20 -1.88 14.34 9.90
CA GLU A 20 -2.61 13.65 10.98
C GLU A 20 -1.73 13.32 12.18
N THR A 21 -0.49 12.89 11.93
CA THR A 21 0.43 12.40 12.97
C THR A 21 1.54 13.40 13.29
N ASN A 22 1.67 14.48 12.52
CA ASN A 22 2.84 15.36 12.50
C ASN A 22 4.17 14.63 12.22
N ASP A 23 4.12 13.40 11.72
CA ASP A 23 5.26 12.51 11.46
C ASP A 23 5.21 11.93 10.04
N ILE A 24 6.40 11.64 9.48
CA ILE A 24 6.59 11.06 8.15
C ILE A 24 6.90 9.56 8.19
N TRP A 25 7.24 8.99 9.36
CA TRP A 25 7.61 7.56 9.43
C TRP A 25 6.49 6.62 8.96
N HIS A 26 5.24 6.93 9.30
CA HIS A 26 4.07 6.20 8.83
C HIS A 26 3.94 6.21 7.30
N ALA A 27 4.24 7.35 6.66
CA ALA A 27 4.26 7.46 5.20
C ALA A 27 5.35 6.59 4.57
N HIS A 28 6.53 6.47 5.21
CA HIS A 28 7.61 5.60 4.74
C HIS A 28 7.22 4.12 4.82
N PHE A 29 6.61 3.68 5.93
CA PHE A 29 6.10 2.32 6.05
C PHE A 29 5.03 2.01 4.99
N GLY A 30 4.08 2.94 4.77
CA GLY A 30 3.07 2.79 3.73
C GLY A 30 3.68 2.70 2.32
N ALA A 31 4.68 3.52 2.00
CA ALA A 31 5.39 3.46 0.73
C ALA A 31 6.10 2.11 0.53
N ALA A 32 6.75 1.58 1.57
CA ALA A 32 7.39 0.26 1.54
C ALA A 32 6.37 -0.87 1.33
N ALA A 33 5.21 -0.80 1.99
CA ALA A 33 4.13 -1.77 1.81
C ALA A 33 3.58 -1.77 0.38
N ILE A 34 3.37 -0.58 -0.21
CA ILE A 34 2.94 -0.43 -1.62
C ILE A 34 3.95 -1.07 -2.57
N ALA A 35 5.24 -0.76 -2.40
CA ALA A 35 6.31 -1.32 -3.22
C ALA A 35 6.38 -2.86 -3.10
N SER A 36 6.25 -3.38 -1.88
CA SER A 36 6.23 -4.82 -1.61
C SER A 36 5.07 -5.53 -2.32
N TYR A 37 3.85 -4.98 -2.24
CA TYR A 37 2.67 -5.51 -2.93
C TYR A 37 2.91 -5.64 -4.44
N PHE A 38 3.33 -4.55 -5.10
CA PHE A 38 3.53 -4.56 -6.55
C PHE A 38 4.67 -5.48 -6.98
N ASN A 39 5.76 -5.52 -6.21
CA ASN A 39 6.87 -6.42 -6.49
C ASN A 39 6.46 -7.90 -6.34
N HIS A 40 5.68 -8.23 -5.31
CA HIS A 40 5.24 -9.60 -5.07
C HIS A 40 4.32 -10.10 -6.18
N ILE A 41 3.27 -9.35 -6.54
CA ILE A 41 2.34 -9.78 -7.60
C ILE A 41 3.00 -9.86 -8.98
N LYS A 42 4.10 -9.10 -9.21
CA LYS A 42 4.92 -9.22 -10.42
C LYS A 42 5.69 -10.55 -10.45
N ARG A 43 6.19 -11.01 -9.30
CA ARG A 43 6.97 -12.26 -9.18
C ARG A 43 6.08 -13.51 -9.07
N ALA A 44 4.90 -13.37 -8.46
CA ALA A 44 4.02 -14.46 -8.10
C ALA A 44 2.54 -14.09 -8.39
N PRO A 45 2.14 -13.94 -9.65
CA PRO A 45 0.82 -13.39 -10.03
C PRO A 45 -0.36 -14.24 -9.52
N ASN A 46 -0.16 -15.56 -9.34
CA ASN A 46 -1.19 -16.46 -8.82
C ASN A 46 -1.58 -16.17 -7.36
N TYR A 47 -0.80 -15.35 -6.64
CA TYR A 47 -1.08 -14.94 -5.27
C TYR A 47 -1.73 -13.55 -5.17
N LYS A 48 -2.16 -12.96 -6.30
CA LYS A 48 -2.65 -11.58 -6.34
C LYS A 48 -3.75 -11.31 -5.30
N ASP A 49 -4.76 -12.17 -5.23
CA ASP A 49 -5.94 -11.92 -4.39
C ASP A 49 -5.61 -11.98 -2.89
N ILE A 50 -4.89 -13.03 -2.46
CA ILE A 50 -4.42 -13.14 -1.07
C ILE A 50 -3.41 -12.03 -0.70
N THR A 51 -2.58 -11.59 -1.65
CA THR A 51 -1.64 -10.48 -1.42
C THR A 51 -2.38 -9.15 -1.28
N LEU A 52 -3.44 -8.94 -2.07
CA LEU A 52 -4.28 -7.75 -2.00
C LEU A 52 -5.02 -7.68 -0.65
N GLU A 53 -5.57 -8.79 -0.18
CA GLU A 53 -6.21 -8.87 1.14
C GLU A 53 -5.24 -8.48 2.26
N LYS A 54 -4.04 -9.10 2.27
CA LYS A 54 -3.00 -8.78 3.26
C LYS A 54 -2.51 -7.34 3.16
N PHE A 55 -2.36 -6.81 1.95
CA PHE A 55 -1.97 -5.42 1.73
C PHE A 55 -3.02 -4.46 2.30
N ARG A 56 -4.32 -4.71 2.08
CA ARG A 56 -5.41 -3.91 2.64
C ARG A 56 -5.42 -3.92 4.16
N TYR A 57 -5.09 -5.06 4.78
CA TYR A 57 -4.95 -5.14 6.24
C TYR A 57 -3.84 -4.22 6.74
N VAL A 58 -2.65 -4.27 6.10
CA VAL A 58 -1.47 -3.48 6.53
C VAL A 58 -1.65 -1.97 6.37
N ILE A 59 -2.39 -1.50 5.36
CA ILE A 59 -2.55 -0.06 5.08
C ILE A 59 -3.76 0.59 5.75
N HIS A 60 -4.69 -0.22 6.29
CA HIS A 60 -5.89 0.28 6.99
C HIS A 60 -5.88 -0.01 8.50
N SER A 61 -4.84 -0.68 9.02
CA SER A 61 -4.56 -0.83 10.45
C SER A 61 -3.87 0.39 11.02
#